data_AF-A0A1C6ER06-F1
#
_entry.id   AF-A0A1C6ER06-F1
#
_cell.length_a   1.000
_cell.length_b   1.000
_cell.length_c   1.000
_cell.angle_alpha   90.00
_cell.angle_beta   90.00
_cell.angle_gamma   90.00
#
_symmetry.space_group_name_H-M   'P 1'
#
loop_
_entity.id
_entity.type
_entity.pdbx_description
1 polymer ?
#
loop_
_entity_poly.entity_id
_entity_poly.type
_entity_poly.pdbx_seq_one_letter_code
_entity_poly.pdbx_strand_id
1 'polypeptide(L)'
;MNLSEQGRAAQLLEQEFGPRWKLIVQELGTEGLRRRVGKELTSFMAFPERGSGGDNRWRGNCSPEVVRALLRYVLDCKHYYEKQTQDFTLLDPMSGSGTSQAAAQSMGVRSILYDLNPSPACGHGGWDALRDEVDDSADMIFLHPPYHDLIHYSGNMWGKPHRDDLSRCSSYSEFMDKLNYIVEKLFLALRRDGRLAVLVGDIRSKGQFHSMQHDLIRPGNLEAFIVKGQYNCVSDARTYKKPFIPVVTEYLLLFHKQESLLFPLVVCREAAVDLKTSDSPALTWHHLIRMALEELGGRAKLSDLGDYLAAHPKSKKNAHFRDRIRATVYEHPGQYISCGNGVYTLNYAVA
;
A
#
# COMPACT_ATOMS: atom_id res chain seq x y z
N MET A 1 -12.66 28.80 2.41
CA MET A 1 -12.90 29.33 1.06
C MET A 1 -14.34 29.06 0.71
N ASN A 2 -15.08 30.11 0.36
CA ASN A 2 -16.49 29.99 0.05
C ASN A 2 -16.63 29.26 -1.31
N LEU A 3 -17.61 28.37 -1.49
CA LEU A 3 -17.84 27.65 -2.77
C LEU A 3 -17.94 28.63 -3.97
N SER A 4 -18.34 29.88 -3.70
CA SER A 4 -18.39 30.96 -4.68
C SER A 4 -17.02 31.48 -5.13
N GLU A 5 -15.99 31.48 -4.28
CA GLU A 5 -14.65 31.96 -4.62
C GLU A 5 -13.91 30.96 -5.51
N GLN A 6 -14.04 29.67 -5.21
CA GLN A 6 -13.47 28.60 -6.04
C GLN A 6 -14.12 28.56 -7.42
N GLY A 7 -15.44 28.74 -7.49
CA GLY A 7 -16.17 28.84 -8.76
C GLY A 7 -15.70 30.03 -9.60
N ARG A 8 -15.55 31.21 -8.98
CA ARG A 8 -15.01 32.40 -9.65
C ARG A 8 -13.57 32.19 -10.13
N ALA A 9 -12.71 31.60 -9.30
CA ALA A 9 -11.33 31.31 -9.68
C ALA A 9 -11.27 30.35 -10.88
N ALA A 10 -12.07 29.29 -10.88
CA ALA A 10 -12.16 28.34 -12.00
C ALA A 10 -12.60 29.04 -13.30
N GLN A 11 -13.60 29.92 -13.25
CA GLN A 11 -14.06 30.69 -14.42
C GLN A 11 -12.97 31.61 -14.97
N LEU A 12 -12.25 32.33 -14.10
CA LEU A 12 -11.14 33.20 -14.53
C LEU A 12 -10.00 32.39 -15.16
N LEU A 13 -9.64 31.27 -14.57
CA LEU A 13 -8.61 30.38 -15.09
C LEU A 13 -9.01 29.77 -16.43
N GLU A 14 -10.27 29.37 -16.59
CA GLU A 14 -10.81 28.86 -17.86
C GLU A 14 -10.84 29.93 -18.95
N GLN A 15 -11.17 31.17 -18.60
CA GLN A 15 -11.16 32.29 -19.52
C GLN A 15 -9.75 32.60 -20.04
N GLU A 16 -8.75 32.61 -19.15
CA GLU A 16 -7.36 32.97 -19.51
C GLU A 16 -6.58 31.82 -20.16
N PHE A 17 -6.72 30.59 -19.65
CA PHE A 17 -5.92 29.45 -20.07
C PHE A 17 -6.69 28.43 -20.94
N GLY A 18 -7.96 28.71 -21.23
CA GLY A 18 -8.82 27.84 -22.04
C GLY A 18 -8.97 26.43 -21.44
N PRO A 19 -9.23 25.40 -22.25
CA PRO A 19 -9.55 24.05 -21.76
C PRO A 19 -8.40 23.38 -20.98
N ARG A 20 -7.17 23.91 -21.06
CA ARG A 20 -6.00 23.38 -20.35
C ARG A 20 -5.85 23.92 -18.93
N TRP A 21 -6.71 24.85 -18.49
CA TRP A 21 -6.58 25.50 -17.19
C TRP A 21 -6.47 24.50 -16.02
N LYS A 22 -7.26 23.42 -16.05
CA LYS A 22 -7.23 22.37 -14.99
C LYS A 22 -5.88 21.70 -14.90
N LEU A 23 -5.30 21.36 -16.05
CA LEU A 23 -3.99 20.72 -16.12
C LEU A 23 -2.92 21.64 -15.54
N ILE A 24 -2.91 22.92 -15.94
CA ILE A 24 -1.96 23.93 -15.46
C ILE A 24 -2.03 24.07 -13.93
N VAL A 25 -3.24 24.18 -13.38
CA VAL A 25 -3.44 24.27 -11.93
C VAL A 25 -2.98 23.01 -11.20
N GLN A 26 -3.27 21.82 -11.75
CA GLN A 26 -2.82 20.56 -11.16
C GLN A 26 -1.29 20.42 -11.17
N GLU A 27 -0.65 20.88 -12.25
CA GLU A 27 0.81 20.86 -12.38
C GLU A 27 1.48 21.85 -11.43
N LEU A 28 1.05 23.11 -11.42
CA LEU A 28 1.58 24.16 -10.54
C LEU A 28 1.30 23.84 -9.07
N GLY A 29 0.08 23.40 -8.75
CA GLY A 29 -0.35 23.12 -7.38
C GLY A 29 0.41 21.97 -6.73
N THR A 30 1.07 21.12 -7.52
CA THR A 30 1.88 19.99 -7.02
C THR A 30 3.38 20.16 -7.25
N GLU A 31 3.83 21.23 -7.92
CA GLU A 31 5.23 21.43 -8.30
C GLU A 31 6.17 21.41 -7.09
N GLY A 32 5.81 22.15 -6.04
CA GLY A 32 6.57 22.20 -4.78
C GLY A 32 6.62 20.88 -4.01
N LEU A 33 5.82 19.88 -4.37
CA LEU A 33 5.92 18.52 -3.84
C LEU A 33 6.75 17.62 -4.74
N ARG A 34 6.66 17.79 -6.07
CA ARG A 34 7.30 16.93 -7.07
C ARG A 34 8.78 17.27 -7.34
N ARG A 35 9.22 18.48 -7.01
CA ARG A 35 10.57 18.98 -7.34
C ARG A 35 11.26 19.71 -6.19
N ARG A 36 12.59 19.60 -6.17
CA ARG A 36 13.51 20.40 -5.34
C ARG A 36 14.68 20.86 -6.22
N VAL A 37 15.44 21.85 -5.76
CA VAL A 37 16.63 22.33 -6.49
C VAL A 37 17.56 21.14 -6.79
N GLY A 38 17.80 20.87 -8.08
CA GLY A 38 18.63 19.76 -8.55
C GLY A 38 18.01 18.36 -8.40
N LYS A 39 16.72 18.23 -8.09
CA LYS A 39 16.02 16.95 -7.92
C LYS A 39 14.63 16.97 -8.58
N GLU A 40 14.48 16.14 -9.60
CA GLU A 40 13.24 15.97 -10.38
C GLU A 40 12.32 14.85 -9.86
N LEU A 41 12.76 14.12 -8.82
CA LEU A 41 12.01 13.08 -8.13
C LEU A 41 12.12 13.31 -6.62
N THR A 42 10.99 13.26 -5.93
CA THR A 42 10.88 13.40 -4.46
C THR A 42 10.07 12.22 -3.89
N SER A 43 9.73 12.28 -2.60
CA SER A 43 8.80 11.35 -1.96
C SER A 43 7.34 11.52 -2.42
N PHE A 44 7.07 12.39 -3.40
CA PHE A 44 5.77 12.56 -4.03
C PHE A 44 5.89 12.67 -5.55
N MET A 45 5.08 11.92 -6.29
CA MET A 45 4.96 12.06 -7.74
C MET A 45 3.49 12.24 -8.15
N ALA A 46 3.28 13.00 -9.20
CA ALA A 46 1.97 13.20 -9.77
C ALA A 46 2.12 13.53 -11.25
N PHE A 47 1.30 12.87 -12.07
CA PHE A 47 1.29 13.00 -13.52
C PHE A 47 -0.15 13.28 -13.97
N PRO A 48 -0.64 14.53 -13.79
CA PRO A 48 -1.96 14.93 -14.28
C PRO A 48 -2.13 14.64 -15.77
N GLU A 49 -1.07 14.89 -16.55
CA GLU A 49 -0.93 14.39 -17.91
C GLU A 49 -0.16 13.06 -17.90
N ARG A 50 -0.72 12.04 -18.57
CA ARG A 50 -0.13 10.69 -18.59
C ARG A 50 1.21 10.64 -19.31
N GLY A 51 1.43 11.48 -20.32
CA GLY A 51 2.54 11.35 -21.26
C GLY A 51 2.37 10.21 -22.28
N SER A 52 3.36 10.06 -23.17
CA SER A 52 3.35 9.11 -24.29
C SER A 52 4.02 7.77 -23.94
N GLY A 53 3.45 6.66 -24.42
CA GLY A 53 3.96 5.29 -24.25
C GLY A 53 2.94 4.34 -23.62
N GLY A 54 2.82 3.11 -24.14
CA GLY A 54 1.76 2.15 -23.76
C GLY A 54 0.35 2.57 -24.22
N ASP A 55 -0.64 1.69 -24.04
CA ASP A 55 -2.04 1.94 -24.41
C ASP A 55 -2.85 2.39 -23.17
N ASN A 56 -3.54 3.53 -23.27
CA ASN A 56 -4.38 4.04 -22.18
C ASN A 56 -5.74 3.31 -22.07
N ARG A 57 -6.11 2.51 -23.09
CA ARG A 57 -7.28 1.63 -23.07
C ARG A 57 -6.98 0.34 -22.31
N TRP A 58 -5.70 -0.02 -22.16
CA TRP A 58 -5.31 -1.10 -21.27
C TRP A 58 -5.61 -0.70 -19.83
N ARG A 59 -6.57 -1.38 -19.22
CA ARG A 59 -7.06 -1.07 -17.87
C ARG A 59 -5.93 -1.18 -16.85
N GLY A 60 -5.93 -0.27 -15.87
CA GLY A 60 -4.96 -0.27 -14.78
C GLY A 60 -3.56 0.23 -15.17
N ASN A 61 -3.34 0.69 -16.39
CA ASN A 61 -2.01 1.13 -16.83
C ASN A 61 -1.56 2.43 -16.11
N CYS A 62 -0.29 2.49 -15.68
CA CYS A 62 0.28 3.70 -15.07
C CYS A 62 0.80 4.69 -16.15
N SER A 63 1.19 5.89 -15.71
CA SER A 63 1.92 6.81 -16.58
C SER A 63 3.34 6.29 -16.84
N PRO A 64 3.84 6.31 -18.09
CA PRO A 64 5.24 6.00 -18.39
C PRO A 64 6.24 6.96 -17.71
N GLU A 65 5.81 8.16 -17.31
CA GLU A 65 6.67 9.08 -16.56
C GLU A 65 7.07 8.55 -15.19
N VAL A 66 6.27 7.66 -14.59
CA VAL A 66 6.65 6.93 -13.35
C VAL A 66 7.95 6.15 -13.59
N VAL A 67 7.97 5.38 -14.69
CA VAL A 67 9.12 4.53 -15.04
C VAL A 67 10.31 5.39 -15.46
N ARG A 68 10.10 6.46 -16.23
CA ARG A 68 11.17 7.39 -16.64
C ARG A 68 11.83 8.10 -15.46
N ALA A 69 11.04 8.58 -14.49
CA ALA A 69 11.57 9.24 -13.31
C ALA A 69 12.47 8.30 -12.50
N LEU A 70 12.06 7.04 -12.36
CA LEU A 70 12.84 6.03 -11.66
C LEU A 70 14.09 5.61 -12.44
N LEU A 71 13.96 5.33 -13.73
CA LEU A 71 15.11 5.03 -14.60
C LEU A 71 16.17 6.13 -14.51
N ARG A 72 15.74 7.40 -14.58
CA ARG A 72 16.64 8.55 -14.46
C ARG A 72 17.34 8.55 -13.11
N TYR A 73 16.59 8.38 -12.02
CA TYR A 73 17.14 8.29 -10.68
C TYR A 73 18.18 7.17 -10.55
N VAL A 74 17.88 5.95 -11.02
CA VAL A 74 18.80 4.82 -10.93
C VAL A 74 20.06 5.07 -11.78
N LEU A 75 19.90 5.59 -12.99
CA LEU A 75 21.03 5.95 -13.85
C LEU A 75 21.90 7.03 -13.20
N ASP A 76 21.30 8.08 -12.61
CA ASP A 76 22.03 9.13 -11.91
C ASP A 76 22.83 8.56 -10.73
N CYS A 77 22.26 7.61 -9.98
CA CYS A 77 22.99 6.90 -8.94
C CYS A 77 24.20 6.13 -9.49
N LYS A 78 24.04 5.43 -10.63
CA LYS A 78 25.16 4.70 -11.27
C LYS A 78 26.26 5.68 -11.72
N HIS A 79 25.89 6.79 -12.36
CA HIS A 79 26.85 7.82 -12.80
C HIS A 79 27.59 8.47 -11.63
N TYR A 80 26.88 8.81 -10.54
CA TYR A 80 27.48 9.41 -9.35
C TYR A 80 28.58 8.54 -8.73
N TYR A 81 28.40 7.22 -8.75
CA TYR A 81 29.40 6.25 -8.29
C TYR A 81 30.30 5.73 -9.41
N GLU A 82 30.37 6.42 -10.55
CA GLU A 82 31.24 6.10 -11.68
C GLU A 82 31.07 4.67 -12.23
N LYS A 83 29.84 4.14 -12.19
CA LYS A 83 29.51 2.79 -12.67
C LYS A 83 29.16 2.82 -14.15
N GLN A 84 29.53 1.75 -14.85
CA GLN A 84 29.15 1.55 -16.25
C GLN A 84 27.63 1.30 -16.38
N THR A 85 27.05 1.82 -17.46
CA THR A 85 25.62 1.74 -17.76
C THR A 85 25.33 1.25 -19.20
N GLN A 86 26.38 0.85 -19.94
CA GLN A 86 26.25 0.40 -21.33
C GLN A 86 25.34 -0.82 -21.50
N ASP A 87 25.30 -1.69 -20.49
CA ASP A 87 24.51 -2.91 -20.41
C ASP A 87 23.35 -2.80 -19.42
N PHE A 88 23.01 -1.55 -19.03
CA PHE A 88 21.91 -1.28 -18.11
C PHE A 88 20.62 -1.87 -18.65
N THR A 89 20.00 -2.73 -17.84
CA THR A 89 18.79 -3.44 -18.24
C THR A 89 17.63 -3.11 -17.31
N LEU A 90 16.51 -2.65 -17.90
CA LEU A 90 15.20 -2.61 -17.27
C LEU A 90 14.46 -3.93 -17.52
N LEU A 91 13.91 -4.55 -16.49
CA LEU A 91 13.01 -5.69 -16.64
C LEU A 91 11.61 -5.35 -16.10
N ASP A 92 10.58 -5.69 -16.88
CA ASP A 92 9.17 -5.58 -16.52
C ASP A 92 8.51 -6.97 -16.64
N PRO A 93 8.13 -7.61 -15.51
CA PRO A 93 7.59 -8.96 -15.52
C PRO A 93 6.08 -9.02 -15.84
N MET A 94 5.42 -7.87 -16.02
CA MET A 94 3.97 -7.78 -16.22
C MET A 94 3.64 -6.68 -17.25
N SER A 95 4.17 -6.86 -18.46
CA SER A 95 4.30 -5.84 -19.51
C SER A 95 3.01 -5.12 -19.92
N GLY A 96 1.86 -5.81 -19.87
CA GLY A 96 0.57 -5.34 -20.35
C GLY A 96 0.64 -4.76 -21.76
N SER A 97 0.52 -3.44 -21.86
CA SER A 97 0.57 -2.70 -23.13
C SER A 97 1.93 -2.09 -23.48
N GLY A 98 2.99 -2.41 -22.72
CA GLY A 98 4.36 -1.97 -23.02
C GLY A 98 4.74 -0.58 -22.51
N THR A 99 4.13 -0.11 -21.41
CA THR A 99 4.44 1.20 -20.81
C THR A 99 5.92 1.31 -20.42
N SER A 100 6.48 0.29 -19.78
CA SER A 100 7.89 0.26 -19.38
C SER A 100 8.84 0.20 -20.57
N GLN A 101 8.47 -0.51 -21.64
CA GLN A 101 9.24 -0.54 -22.89
C GLN A 101 9.34 0.86 -23.50
N ALA A 102 8.21 1.56 -23.63
CA ALA A 102 8.19 2.91 -24.18
C ALA A 102 8.99 3.92 -23.33
N ALA A 103 8.98 3.77 -22.00
CA ALA A 103 9.82 4.55 -21.11
C ALA A 103 11.31 4.27 -21.33
N ALA A 104 11.72 3.00 -21.34
CA ALA A 104 13.11 2.60 -21.55
C ALA A 104 13.65 3.04 -22.93
N GLN A 105 12.88 2.81 -24.00
CA GLN A 105 13.26 3.23 -25.36
C GLN A 105 13.50 4.74 -25.45
N SER A 106 12.64 5.55 -24.83
CA SER A 106 12.80 7.01 -24.82
C SER A 106 14.07 7.49 -24.10
N MET A 107 14.71 6.63 -23.32
CA MET A 107 15.93 6.90 -22.58
C MET A 107 17.14 6.11 -23.11
N GLY A 108 17.00 5.40 -24.24
CA GLY A 108 18.09 4.58 -24.81
C GLY A 108 18.49 3.38 -23.93
N VAL A 109 17.60 2.92 -23.05
CA VAL A 109 17.84 1.81 -22.12
C VAL A 109 17.33 0.50 -22.71
N ARG A 110 18.12 -0.58 -22.60
CA ARG A 110 17.66 -1.94 -22.92
C ARG A 110 16.53 -2.34 -21.98
N SER A 111 15.45 -2.89 -22.53
CA SER A 111 14.35 -3.44 -21.73
C SER A 111 14.03 -4.89 -22.10
N ILE A 112 13.63 -5.65 -21.09
CA ILE A 112 13.18 -7.04 -21.18
C ILE A 112 11.79 -7.10 -20.54
N LEU A 113 10.83 -7.66 -21.26
CA LEU A 113 9.44 -7.66 -20.84
C LEU A 113 8.88 -9.06 -20.87
N TYR A 114 8.14 -9.44 -19.84
CA TYR A 114 7.40 -10.68 -19.74
C TYR A 114 5.92 -10.41 -19.49
N ASP A 115 5.07 -11.36 -19.86
CA ASP A 115 3.65 -11.32 -19.54
C ASP A 115 3.05 -12.72 -19.46
N LEU A 116 2.08 -12.89 -18.55
CA LEU A 116 1.29 -14.11 -18.46
C LEU A 116 0.39 -14.29 -19.69
N ASN A 117 -0.06 -13.19 -20.32
CA ASN A 117 -0.77 -13.25 -21.59
C ASN A 117 0.12 -13.91 -22.65
N PRO A 118 -0.32 -15.00 -23.34
CA PRO A 118 0.46 -15.64 -24.41
C PRO A 118 0.76 -14.75 -25.62
N SER A 119 0.01 -13.67 -25.79
CA SER A 119 0.18 -12.73 -26.91
C SER A 119 0.07 -11.28 -26.39
N PRO A 120 1.08 -10.81 -25.63
CA PRO A 120 1.11 -9.45 -25.12
C PRO A 120 1.42 -8.47 -26.25
N ALA A 121 1.12 -7.19 -26.04
CA ALA A 121 1.46 -6.17 -27.02
C ALA A 121 2.97 -5.99 -27.19
N CYS A 122 3.74 -6.26 -26.14
CA CYS A 122 5.19 -6.12 -26.09
C CYS A 122 5.80 -7.22 -25.20
N GLY A 123 6.98 -7.73 -25.55
CA GLY A 123 7.71 -8.70 -24.70
C GLY A 123 7.39 -10.16 -24.98
N HIS A 124 7.86 -11.03 -24.08
CA HIS A 124 7.66 -12.47 -24.13
C HIS A 124 6.34 -12.86 -23.46
N GLY A 125 5.43 -13.46 -24.23
CA GLY A 125 4.14 -13.92 -23.75
C GLY A 125 4.17 -15.31 -23.15
N GLY A 126 3.21 -15.59 -22.27
CA GLY A 126 3.01 -16.90 -21.67
C GLY A 126 4.00 -17.22 -20.55
N TRP A 127 4.74 -16.22 -20.08
CA TRP A 127 5.65 -16.36 -18.94
C TRP A 127 4.88 -16.18 -17.63
N ASP A 128 4.90 -17.21 -16.79
CA ASP A 128 4.18 -17.27 -15.53
C ASP A 128 5.12 -16.95 -14.36
N ALA A 129 4.98 -15.76 -13.78
CA ALA A 129 5.82 -15.30 -12.67
C ALA A 129 5.83 -16.27 -11.46
N LEU A 130 4.77 -17.07 -11.29
CA LEU A 130 4.67 -18.05 -10.21
C LEU A 130 5.47 -19.33 -10.50
N ARG A 131 5.76 -19.64 -11.77
CA ARG A 131 6.32 -20.92 -12.19
C ARG A 131 7.64 -20.84 -12.92
N ASP A 132 7.77 -19.91 -13.86
CA ASP A 132 8.83 -19.91 -14.85
C ASP A 132 10.07 -19.18 -14.35
N GLU A 133 11.26 -19.67 -14.68
CA GLU A 133 12.51 -19.02 -14.28
C GLU A 133 12.62 -17.58 -14.82
N VAL A 134 13.33 -16.73 -14.08
CA VAL A 134 13.73 -15.41 -14.59
C VAL A 134 15.12 -15.59 -15.21
N ASP A 135 15.17 -15.86 -16.52
CA ASP A 135 16.43 -16.13 -17.22
C ASP A 135 17.38 -14.93 -17.23
N ASP A 136 16.81 -13.71 -17.22
CA ASP A 136 17.55 -12.47 -17.34
C ASP A 136 17.84 -11.82 -15.98
N SER A 137 19.01 -11.17 -15.87
CA SER A 137 19.34 -10.29 -14.74
C SER A 137 19.22 -8.82 -15.14
N ALA A 138 18.80 -7.98 -14.20
CA ALA A 138 18.52 -6.56 -14.47
C ALA A 138 19.15 -5.61 -13.43
N ASP A 139 19.43 -4.38 -13.86
CA ASP A 139 19.85 -3.27 -12.98
C ASP A 139 18.64 -2.60 -12.32
N MET A 140 17.51 -2.60 -13.01
CA MET A 140 16.24 -2.14 -12.47
C MET A 140 15.12 -3.09 -12.89
N ILE A 141 14.27 -3.46 -11.93
CA ILE A 141 13.02 -4.16 -12.19
C ILE A 141 11.88 -3.22 -11.82
N PHE A 142 10.92 -3.04 -12.71
CA PHE A 142 9.69 -2.31 -12.43
C PHE A 142 8.52 -3.28 -12.40
N LEU A 143 7.92 -3.47 -11.22
CA LEU A 143 6.78 -4.35 -11.01
C LEU A 143 5.53 -3.50 -10.75
N HIS A 144 4.51 -3.68 -11.59
CA HIS A 144 3.19 -3.10 -11.41
C HIS A 144 2.14 -4.22 -11.54
N PRO A 145 1.79 -4.88 -10.43
CA PRO A 145 1.00 -6.10 -10.48
C PRO A 145 -0.50 -5.85 -10.67
N PRO A 146 -1.27 -6.84 -11.15
CA PRO A 146 -2.73 -6.82 -11.04
C PRO A 146 -3.16 -6.74 -9.57
N TYR A 147 -3.96 -5.74 -9.20
CA TYR A 147 -4.41 -5.56 -7.82
C TYR A 147 -5.63 -6.42 -7.49
N HIS A 148 -5.40 -7.71 -7.18
CA HIS A 148 -6.46 -8.67 -6.82
C HIS A 148 -7.69 -8.55 -7.76
N ASP A 149 -8.90 -8.63 -7.23
CA ASP A 149 -10.17 -8.60 -7.96
C ASP A 149 -10.62 -7.19 -8.43
N LEU A 150 -9.76 -6.15 -8.37
CA LEU A 150 -10.14 -4.82 -8.86
C LEU A 150 -10.37 -4.78 -10.37
N ILE A 151 -9.53 -5.49 -11.14
CA ILE A 151 -9.66 -5.67 -12.59
C ILE A 151 -9.26 -7.11 -12.91
N HIS A 152 -10.19 -7.92 -13.38
CA HIS A 152 -9.85 -9.24 -13.93
C HIS A 152 -9.19 -9.06 -15.31
N TYR A 153 -7.96 -9.54 -15.50
CA TYR A 153 -7.22 -9.39 -16.75
C TYR A 153 -7.45 -10.56 -17.72
N SER A 154 -7.10 -11.79 -17.35
CA SER A 154 -7.42 -12.95 -18.20
C SER A 154 -8.96 -13.08 -18.37
N GLY A 155 -9.48 -13.73 -19.40
CA GLY A 155 -10.93 -13.82 -19.64
C GLY A 155 -11.71 -12.49 -19.79
N ASN A 156 -11.03 -11.33 -19.83
CA ASN A 156 -11.64 -10.00 -19.97
C ASN A 156 -10.78 -9.08 -20.85
N MET A 157 -9.55 -8.80 -20.44
CA MET A 157 -8.57 -8.06 -21.25
C MET A 157 -7.88 -8.97 -22.28
N TRP A 158 -7.72 -10.26 -21.99
CA TRP A 158 -7.10 -11.24 -22.91
C TRP A 158 -7.59 -12.66 -22.63
N GLY A 159 -7.59 -13.52 -23.66
CA GLY A 159 -7.75 -14.98 -23.53
C GLY A 159 -8.93 -15.47 -22.68
N LYS A 160 -8.74 -16.61 -22.01
CA LYS A 160 -9.67 -17.24 -21.05
C LYS A 160 -9.16 -17.04 -19.63
N PRO A 161 -10.02 -17.17 -18.59
CA PRO A 161 -9.58 -17.14 -17.20
C PRO A 161 -8.36 -18.05 -16.95
N HIS A 162 -7.29 -17.48 -16.39
CA HIS A 162 -6.08 -18.21 -16.03
C HIS A 162 -5.98 -18.33 -14.50
N ARG A 163 -5.59 -19.51 -14.00
CA ARG A 163 -5.52 -19.80 -12.55
C ARG A 163 -4.40 -19.05 -11.81
N ASP A 164 -3.37 -18.64 -12.54
CA ASP A 164 -2.20 -17.94 -12.00
C ASP A 164 -2.24 -16.43 -12.27
N ASP A 165 -3.33 -15.95 -12.85
CA ASP A 165 -3.61 -14.52 -12.92
C ASP A 165 -3.86 -13.99 -11.50
N LEU A 166 -2.96 -13.12 -11.01
CA LEU A 166 -3.09 -12.53 -9.67
C LEU A 166 -4.42 -11.82 -9.46
N SER A 167 -5.04 -11.33 -10.53
CA SER A 167 -6.36 -10.70 -10.44
C SER A 167 -7.52 -11.65 -10.18
N ARG A 168 -7.26 -12.97 -10.19
CA ARG A 168 -8.25 -14.02 -9.99
C ARG A 168 -8.06 -14.82 -8.71
N CYS A 169 -7.21 -14.36 -7.80
CA CYS A 169 -7.07 -15.00 -6.50
C CYS A 169 -8.42 -15.00 -5.77
N SER A 170 -8.68 -16.06 -5.01
CA SER A 170 -9.94 -16.24 -4.28
C SER A 170 -10.05 -15.34 -3.05
N SER A 171 -8.92 -14.88 -2.53
CA SER A 171 -8.82 -14.03 -1.35
C SER A 171 -7.61 -13.10 -1.42
N TYR A 172 -7.68 -12.01 -0.66
CA TYR A 172 -6.56 -11.07 -0.50
C TYR A 172 -5.31 -11.77 0.07
N SER A 173 -5.49 -12.71 1.01
CA SER A 173 -4.38 -13.50 1.57
C SER A 173 -3.65 -14.31 0.50
N GLU A 174 -4.40 -15.06 -0.33
CA GLU A 174 -3.81 -15.85 -1.43
C GLU A 174 -3.07 -14.94 -2.43
N PHE A 175 -3.63 -13.76 -2.71
CA PHE A 175 -2.99 -12.78 -3.55
C PHE A 175 -1.68 -12.25 -2.96
N MET A 176 -1.66 -11.91 -1.66
CA MET A 176 -0.45 -11.44 -1.00
C MET A 176 0.62 -12.52 -0.92
N ASP A 177 0.25 -13.79 -0.69
CA ASP A 177 1.21 -14.91 -0.70
C ASP A 177 1.89 -15.04 -2.07
N LYS A 178 1.10 -15.01 -3.15
CA LYS A 178 1.60 -15.07 -4.53
C LYS A 178 2.43 -13.84 -4.90
N LEU A 179 1.98 -12.63 -4.54
CA LEU A 179 2.70 -11.40 -4.82
C LEU A 179 4.04 -11.33 -4.06
N ASN A 180 4.06 -11.74 -2.80
CA ASN A 180 5.28 -11.77 -2.00
C ASN A 180 6.31 -12.74 -2.58
N TYR A 181 5.88 -13.92 -3.03
CA TYR A 181 6.75 -14.84 -3.76
C TYR A 181 7.33 -14.21 -5.03
N ILE A 182 6.51 -13.53 -5.83
CA ILE A 182 6.96 -12.84 -7.06
C ILE A 182 7.97 -11.73 -6.73
N VAL A 183 7.71 -10.92 -5.71
CA VAL A 183 8.61 -9.84 -5.28
C VAL A 183 9.97 -10.39 -4.86
N GLU A 184 9.99 -11.46 -4.06
CA GLU A 184 11.23 -12.11 -3.65
C GLU A 184 12.00 -12.67 -4.85
N LYS A 185 11.32 -13.42 -5.72
CA LYS A 185 11.90 -13.98 -6.96
C LYS A 185 12.53 -12.90 -7.86
N LEU A 186 11.81 -11.80 -8.08
CA LEU A 186 12.33 -10.69 -8.88
C LEU A 186 13.50 -9.98 -8.19
N PHE A 187 13.44 -9.80 -6.88
CA PHE A 187 14.57 -9.23 -6.14
C PHE A 187 15.84 -10.10 -6.27
N LEU A 188 15.68 -11.42 -6.29
CA LEU A 188 16.80 -12.33 -6.53
C LEU A 188 17.40 -12.18 -7.95
N ALA A 189 16.58 -11.87 -8.95
CA ALA A 189 17.02 -11.61 -10.33
C ALA A 189 17.76 -10.25 -10.52
N LEU A 190 17.72 -9.35 -9.53
CA LEU A 190 18.52 -8.13 -9.59
C LEU A 190 20.01 -8.41 -9.53
N ARG A 191 20.76 -7.67 -10.36
CA ARG A 191 22.22 -7.55 -10.24
C ARG A 191 22.62 -6.90 -8.92
N ARG A 192 23.89 -7.02 -8.54
CA ARG A 192 24.43 -6.26 -7.40
C ARG A 192 24.21 -4.77 -7.66
N ASP A 193 23.81 -4.04 -6.63
CA ASP A 193 23.43 -2.63 -6.70
C ASP A 193 22.22 -2.36 -7.61
N GLY A 194 21.40 -3.38 -7.89
CA GLY A 194 20.15 -3.26 -8.62
C GLY A 194 19.00 -2.73 -7.75
N ARG A 195 17.95 -2.22 -8.39
CA ARG A 195 16.76 -1.68 -7.71
C ARG A 195 15.47 -2.33 -8.19
N LEU A 196 14.63 -2.75 -7.25
CA LEU A 196 13.27 -3.24 -7.51
C LEU A 196 12.29 -2.15 -7.13
N ALA A 197 11.59 -1.60 -8.12
CA ALA A 197 10.53 -0.63 -7.92
C ALA A 197 9.18 -1.33 -8.02
N VAL A 198 8.41 -1.34 -6.94
CA VAL A 198 7.07 -1.95 -6.88
C VAL A 198 6.02 -0.86 -6.75
N LEU A 199 5.16 -0.71 -7.76
CA LEU A 199 4.01 0.21 -7.75
C LEU A 199 2.75 -0.56 -7.31
N VAL A 200 2.13 -0.18 -6.20
CA VAL A 200 0.90 -0.78 -5.66
C VAL A 200 -0.08 0.27 -5.17
N GLY A 201 -1.38 0.01 -5.21
CA GLY A 201 -2.41 0.92 -4.69
C GLY A 201 -3.38 0.23 -3.73
N ASP A 202 -3.62 0.79 -2.57
CA ASP A 202 -4.44 0.14 -1.54
C ASP A 202 -5.86 -0.20 -2.00
N ILE A 203 -6.37 -1.34 -1.53
CA ILE A 203 -7.64 -1.91 -1.98
C ILE A 203 -8.72 -1.65 -0.93
N ARG A 204 -9.86 -1.12 -1.37
CA ARG A 204 -11.08 -1.07 -0.55
C ARG A 204 -12.17 -1.90 -1.22
N SER A 205 -12.47 -3.06 -0.65
CA SER A 205 -13.47 -4.00 -1.17
C SER A 205 -14.37 -4.47 -0.05
N LYS A 206 -15.68 -4.59 -0.32
CA LYS A 206 -16.70 -5.11 0.61
C LYS A 206 -16.66 -4.47 2.02
N GLY A 207 -16.27 -3.19 2.10
CA GLY A 207 -16.18 -2.45 3.36
C GLY A 207 -14.89 -2.66 4.16
N GLN A 208 -13.99 -3.51 3.70
CA GLN A 208 -12.66 -3.72 4.26
C GLN A 208 -11.62 -2.86 3.53
N PHE A 209 -10.55 -2.52 4.23
CA PHE A 209 -9.39 -1.80 3.69
C PHE A 209 -8.18 -2.71 3.78
N HIS A 210 -7.48 -2.89 2.67
CA HIS A 210 -6.28 -3.70 2.57
C HIS A 210 -5.14 -2.80 2.11
N SER A 211 -4.08 -2.71 2.92
CA SER A 211 -2.94 -1.86 2.61
C SER A 211 -1.82 -2.69 1.99
N MET A 212 -1.82 -2.80 0.66
CA MET A 212 -0.85 -3.64 -0.04
C MET A 212 0.59 -3.21 0.26
N GLN A 213 0.86 -1.91 0.37
CA GLN A 213 2.21 -1.42 0.71
C GLN A 213 2.67 -1.82 2.13
N HIS A 214 1.72 -2.03 3.05
CA HIS A 214 2.00 -2.49 4.40
C HIS A 214 2.27 -3.99 4.42
N ASP A 215 1.46 -4.75 3.68
CA ASP A 215 1.44 -6.21 3.71
C ASP A 215 2.54 -6.84 2.82
N LEU A 216 3.09 -6.06 1.89
CA LEU A 216 4.15 -6.50 0.99
C LEU A 216 5.44 -6.86 1.74
N ILE A 217 6.06 -7.97 1.34
CA ILE A 217 7.42 -8.31 1.72
C ILE A 217 8.40 -7.21 1.29
N ARG A 218 9.40 -6.94 2.14
CA ARG A 218 10.40 -5.89 1.88
C ARG A 218 11.80 -6.52 1.84
N PRO A 219 12.25 -6.97 0.66
CA PRO A 219 13.60 -7.47 0.47
C PRO A 219 14.59 -6.32 0.27
N GLY A 220 15.80 -6.47 0.80
CA GLY A 220 16.82 -5.44 0.71
C GLY A 220 16.48 -4.18 1.50
N ASN A 221 17.19 -3.10 1.20
CA ASN A 221 16.95 -1.82 1.85
C ASN A 221 15.81 -1.09 1.16
N LEU A 222 14.86 -0.57 1.92
CA LEU A 222 13.87 0.38 1.41
C LEU A 222 14.56 1.74 1.18
N GLU A 223 14.99 1.99 -0.05
CA GLU A 223 15.72 3.20 -0.45
C GLU A 223 14.79 4.41 -0.51
N ALA A 224 13.56 4.23 -1.01
CA ALA A 224 12.55 5.27 -1.03
C ALA A 224 11.13 4.70 -0.93
N PHE A 225 10.26 5.47 -0.30
CA PHE A 225 8.81 5.30 -0.32
C PHE A 225 8.21 6.55 -0.96
N ILE A 226 7.53 6.39 -2.10
CA ILE A 226 7.02 7.51 -2.90
C ILE A 226 5.51 7.41 -3.03
N VAL A 227 4.80 8.47 -2.65
CA VAL A 227 3.36 8.57 -2.84
C VAL A 227 3.07 9.09 -4.24
N LYS A 228 2.22 8.40 -4.98
CA LYS A 228 1.80 8.78 -6.33
C LYS A 228 0.34 9.24 -6.31
N GLY A 229 0.08 10.49 -6.70
CA GLY A 229 -1.28 10.96 -6.94
C GLY A 229 -1.95 10.22 -8.11
N GLN A 230 -3.23 9.83 -7.93
CA GLN A 230 -4.05 9.27 -9.00
C GLN A 230 -4.89 10.36 -9.67
N TYR A 231 -5.12 10.22 -10.97
CA TYR A 231 -5.89 11.14 -11.79
C TYR A 231 -6.82 10.35 -12.71
N ASN A 232 -8.01 10.88 -12.98
CA ASN A 232 -9.00 10.32 -13.92
C ASN A 232 -9.44 8.89 -13.55
N CYS A 233 -9.74 8.65 -12.27
CA CYS A 233 -10.18 7.34 -11.81
C CYS A 233 -11.68 7.14 -12.09
N VAL A 234 -12.08 5.90 -12.40
CA VAL A 234 -13.50 5.54 -12.62
C VAL A 234 -14.37 5.83 -11.39
N SER A 235 -13.76 5.81 -10.21
CA SER A 235 -14.42 6.12 -8.93
C SER A 235 -14.70 7.61 -8.71
N ASP A 236 -14.05 8.52 -9.45
CA ASP A 236 -14.14 9.97 -9.21
C ASP A 236 -15.57 10.52 -9.42
N ALA A 237 -16.37 9.84 -10.25
CA ALA A 237 -17.76 10.20 -10.52
C ALA A 237 -18.78 9.48 -9.63
N ARG A 238 -18.34 8.71 -8.62
CA ARG A 238 -19.23 7.88 -7.78
C ARG A 238 -19.50 8.54 -6.44
N THR A 239 -20.76 8.48 -6.00
CA THR A 239 -21.18 8.89 -4.65
C THR A 239 -21.54 7.67 -3.82
N TYR A 240 -21.14 7.67 -2.55
CA TYR A 240 -21.34 6.55 -1.63
C TYR A 240 -22.09 7.01 -0.38
N LYS A 241 -23.08 6.21 0.06
CA LYS A 241 -23.87 6.50 1.28
C LYS A 241 -23.09 6.22 2.56
N LYS A 242 -22.30 5.13 2.59
CA LYS A 242 -21.50 4.74 3.75
C LYS A 242 -20.30 5.69 3.87
N PRO A 243 -19.99 6.25 5.06
CA PRO A 243 -18.79 7.05 5.25
C PRO A 243 -17.54 6.16 5.12
N PHE A 244 -16.57 6.61 4.31
CA PHE A 244 -15.22 6.07 4.25
C PHE A 244 -14.27 7.11 3.65
N ILE A 245 -12.96 6.87 3.79
CA ILE A 245 -11.90 7.69 3.18
C ILE A 245 -11.54 7.08 1.81
N PRO A 246 -11.77 7.78 0.69
CA PRO A 246 -11.42 7.29 -0.64
C PRO A 246 -9.90 7.11 -0.82
N VAL A 247 -9.51 6.07 -1.56
CA VAL A 247 -8.13 5.90 -2.01
C VAL A 247 -7.93 6.75 -3.26
N VAL A 248 -7.00 7.69 -3.19
CA VAL A 248 -6.67 8.63 -4.27
C VAL A 248 -5.16 8.62 -4.61
N THR A 249 -4.44 7.66 -4.04
CA THR A 249 -3.00 7.51 -4.15
C THR A 249 -2.60 6.07 -4.39
N GLU A 250 -1.52 5.91 -5.14
CA GLU A 250 -0.72 4.68 -5.20
C GLU A 250 0.60 4.91 -4.46
N TYR A 251 1.32 3.84 -4.20
CA TYR A 251 2.58 3.82 -3.48
C TYR A 251 3.63 3.11 -4.32
N LEU A 252 4.79 3.74 -4.45
CA LEU A 252 5.96 3.13 -5.07
C LEU A 252 6.99 2.85 -3.98
N LEU A 253 7.31 1.57 -3.81
CA LEU A 253 8.36 1.09 -2.92
C LEU A 253 9.61 0.80 -3.75
N LEU A 254 10.71 1.49 -3.46
CA LEU A 254 11.99 1.30 -4.12
C LEU A 254 12.93 0.52 -3.20
N PHE A 255 13.21 -0.72 -3.55
CA PHE A 255 14.12 -1.61 -2.84
C PHE A 255 15.48 -1.64 -3.51
N HIS A 256 16.56 -1.59 -2.71
CA HIS A 256 17.94 -1.61 -3.18
C HIS A 256 18.65 -2.90 -2.75
N LYS A 257 19.17 -3.64 -3.74
CA LYS A 257 19.99 -4.83 -3.53
C LYS A 257 21.47 -4.46 -3.49
N GLN A 258 21.97 -4.08 -2.32
CA GLN A 258 23.37 -3.66 -2.16
C GLN A 258 24.37 -4.79 -2.44
N GLU A 259 24.07 -5.99 -1.94
CA GLU A 259 24.92 -7.17 -2.02
C GLU A 259 24.18 -8.32 -2.72
N SER A 260 24.92 -9.20 -3.40
CA SER A 260 24.31 -10.24 -4.23
C SER A 260 23.67 -11.38 -3.43
N LEU A 261 24.27 -11.75 -2.30
CA LEU A 261 23.92 -12.96 -1.54
C LEU A 261 23.49 -12.68 -0.09
N LEU A 262 23.53 -11.43 0.37
CA LEU A 262 23.17 -11.05 1.74
C LEU A 262 22.33 -9.79 1.71
N PHE A 263 21.09 -9.87 2.20
CA PHE A 263 20.20 -8.72 2.26
C PHE A 263 19.20 -8.90 3.41
N PRO A 264 18.72 -7.80 4.04
CA PRO A 264 17.66 -7.88 5.02
C PRO A 264 16.32 -8.23 4.36
N LEU A 265 15.44 -8.89 5.10
CA LEU A 265 14.09 -9.25 4.65
C LEU A 265 13.10 -8.94 5.77
N VAL A 266 12.07 -8.13 5.48
CA VAL A 266 10.97 -7.86 6.41
C VAL A 266 9.69 -8.48 5.86
N VAL A 267 8.99 -9.24 6.72
CA VAL A 267 7.74 -9.94 6.38
C VAL A 267 6.65 -9.46 7.33
N CYS A 268 5.50 -9.05 6.77
CA CYS A 268 4.30 -8.79 7.57
C CYS A 268 3.61 -10.12 7.91
N ARG A 269 3.17 -10.28 9.16
CA ARG A 269 2.38 -11.44 9.60
C ARG A 269 1.18 -10.96 10.39
N GLU A 270 0.01 -11.42 10.00
CA GLU A 270 -1.21 -11.22 10.77
C GLU A 270 -1.27 -12.21 11.93
N ALA A 271 -1.69 -11.73 13.10
CA ALA A 271 -1.93 -12.55 14.28
C ALA A 271 -3.13 -12.03 15.05
N ALA A 272 -3.96 -12.94 15.57
CA ALA A 272 -5.03 -12.61 16.49
C ALA A 272 -4.48 -12.56 17.92
N VAL A 273 -4.80 -11.49 18.66
CA VAL A 273 -4.46 -11.36 20.08
C VAL A 273 -5.74 -11.50 20.89
N ASP A 274 -5.81 -12.53 21.72
CA ASP A 274 -6.89 -12.71 22.69
C ASP A 274 -6.46 -12.19 24.07
N LEU A 275 -6.98 -11.01 24.44
CA LEU A 275 -6.71 -10.40 25.75
C LEU A 275 -7.46 -11.08 26.90
N LYS A 276 -8.41 -12.00 26.65
CA LYS A 276 -9.04 -12.78 27.72
C LYS A 276 -8.07 -13.82 28.29
N THR A 277 -7.17 -14.32 27.45
CA THR A 277 -6.24 -15.40 27.77
C THR A 277 -4.77 -14.97 27.78
N SER A 278 -4.47 -13.71 27.50
CA SER A 278 -3.10 -13.16 27.51
C SER A 278 -2.93 -11.96 28.45
N ASP A 279 -1.73 -11.80 29.02
CA ASP A 279 -1.37 -10.67 29.88
C ASP A 279 -0.10 -10.00 29.33
N SER A 280 -0.32 -9.13 28.33
CA SER A 280 0.74 -8.28 27.77
C SER A 280 1.30 -7.35 28.85
N PRO A 281 2.62 -7.08 28.89
CA PRO A 281 3.20 -6.08 29.80
C PRO A 281 2.57 -4.69 29.68
N ALA A 282 2.02 -4.34 28.51
CA ALA A 282 1.33 -3.06 28.27
C ALA A 282 -0.14 -3.04 28.77
N LEU A 283 -0.72 -4.20 29.11
CA LEU A 283 -2.10 -4.30 29.59
C LEU A 283 -2.16 -3.85 31.05
N THR A 284 -2.61 -2.63 31.34
CA THR A 284 -2.77 -2.16 32.73
C THR A 284 -4.04 -2.72 33.36
N TRP A 285 -4.16 -2.65 34.70
CA TRP A 285 -5.42 -2.94 35.39
C TRP A 285 -6.56 -2.04 34.91
N HIS A 286 -6.27 -0.77 34.66
CA HIS A 286 -7.28 0.18 34.15
C HIS A 286 -7.80 -0.23 32.77
N HIS A 287 -6.92 -0.65 31.85
CA HIS A 287 -7.33 -1.16 30.55
C HIS A 287 -8.19 -2.43 30.67
N LEU A 288 -7.72 -3.41 31.44
CA LEU A 288 -8.41 -4.70 31.60
C LEU A 288 -9.81 -4.54 32.21
N ILE A 289 -9.93 -3.71 33.26
CA ILE A 289 -11.21 -3.43 33.96
C ILE A 289 -12.19 -2.72 33.02
N ARG A 290 -11.73 -1.70 32.28
CA ARG A 290 -12.57 -0.99 31.31
C ARG A 290 -13.10 -1.93 30.23
N MET A 291 -12.22 -2.70 29.58
CA MET A 291 -12.63 -3.64 28.52
C MET A 291 -13.55 -4.75 29.03
N ALA A 292 -13.31 -5.24 30.25
CA ALA A 292 -14.20 -6.22 30.86
C ALA A 292 -15.57 -5.62 31.20
N LEU A 293 -15.65 -4.35 31.63
CA LEU A 293 -16.92 -3.65 31.79
C LEU A 293 -17.63 -3.43 30.45
N GLU A 294 -16.90 -3.12 29.37
CA GLU A 294 -17.46 -3.01 28.02
C GLU A 294 -18.12 -4.33 27.58
N GLU A 295 -17.42 -5.45 27.74
CA GLU A 295 -17.95 -6.80 27.45
C GLU A 295 -19.19 -7.16 28.29
N LEU A 296 -19.29 -6.61 29.50
CA LEU A 296 -20.45 -6.77 30.39
C LEU A 296 -21.57 -5.75 30.12
N GLY A 297 -21.53 -5.03 29.00
CA GLY A 297 -22.57 -4.06 28.61
C GLY A 297 -22.42 -2.68 29.24
N GLY A 298 -21.24 -2.35 29.75
CA GLY A 298 -20.88 -1.03 30.28
C GLY A 298 -21.25 -0.79 31.74
N ARG A 299 -21.90 -1.75 32.40
CA ARG A 299 -22.34 -1.64 33.80
C ARG A 299 -22.27 -2.99 34.50
N ALA A 300 -21.55 -3.07 35.61
CA ALA A 300 -21.48 -4.30 36.43
C ALA A 300 -21.21 -3.99 37.91
N LYS A 301 -21.45 -4.98 38.79
CA LYS A 301 -20.93 -4.93 40.16
C LYS A 301 -19.44 -5.23 40.18
N LEU A 302 -18.74 -4.66 41.15
CA LEU A 302 -17.31 -4.97 41.39
C LEU A 302 -17.08 -6.46 41.71
N SER A 303 -18.06 -7.12 42.34
CA SER A 303 -18.02 -8.58 42.56
C SER A 303 -17.98 -9.34 41.25
N ASP A 304 -18.92 -9.03 40.36
CA ASP A 304 -19.14 -9.72 39.10
C ASP A 304 -17.94 -9.50 38.16
N LEU A 305 -17.39 -8.27 38.17
CA LEU A 305 -16.14 -7.96 37.46
C LEU A 305 -14.95 -8.76 38.01
N GLY A 306 -14.87 -8.92 39.33
CA GLY A 306 -13.88 -9.77 39.96
C GLY A 306 -14.03 -11.24 39.58
N ASP A 307 -15.26 -11.74 39.49
CA ASP A 307 -15.55 -13.12 39.08
C ASP A 307 -15.19 -13.34 37.60
N TYR A 308 -15.59 -12.42 36.74
CA TYR A 308 -15.29 -12.43 35.30
C TYR A 308 -13.77 -12.46 35.04
N LEU A 309 -13.01 -11.67 35.80
CA LEU A 309 -11.56 -11.57 35.64
C LEU A 309 -10.78 -12.61 36.45
N ALA A 310 -11.42 -13.49 37.23
CA ALA A 310 -10.72 -14.40 38.14
C ALA A 310 -9.76 -15.37 37.40
N ALA A 311 -10.16 -15.84 36.22
CA ALA A 311 -9.37 -16.75 35.41
C ALA A 311 -8.28 -16.04 34.57
N HIS A 312 -8.32 -14.71 34.47
CA HIS A 312 -7.41 -13.94 33.64
C HIS A 312 -5.96 -14.06 34.15
N PRO A 313 -4.95 -14.20 33.27
CA PRO A 313 -3.56 -14.39 33.70
C PRO A 313 -3.04 -13.27 34.62
N LYS A 314 -3.45 -12.02 34.39
CA LYS A 314 -3.11 -10.88 35.26
C LYS A 314 -3.65 -11.03 36.69
N SER A 315 -4.85 -11.60 36.85
CA SER A 315 -5.45 -11.88 38.16
C SER A 315 -4.73 -13.04 38.84
N LYS A 316 -4.39 -14.09 38.09
CA LYS A 316 -3.62 -15.23 38.61
C LYS A 316 -2.25 -14.83 39.17
N LYS A 317 -1.62 -13.79 38.61
CA LYS A 317 -0.34 -13.23 39.09
C LYS A 317 -0.47 -12.30 40.31
N ASN A 318 -1.68 -11.95 40.74
CA ASN A 318 -1.91 -11.03 41.85
C ASN A 318 -2.91 -11.62 42.86
N ALA A 319 -2.42 -12.07 44.03
CA ALA A 319 -3.27 -12.63 45.08
C ALA A 319 -4.38 -11.66 45.56
N HIS A 320 -4.14 -10.35 45.45
CA HIS A 320 -5.07 -9.29 45.84
C HIS A 320 -5.76 -8.64 44.64
N PHE A 321 -5.97 -9.38 43.55
CA PHE A 321 -6.51 -8.80 42.32
C PHE A 321 -7.86 -8.11 42.50
N ARG A 322 -8.74 -8.63 43.36
CA ARG A 322 -10.04 -7.99 43.65
C ARG A 322 -9.87 -6.62 44.31
N ASP A 323 -8.93 -6.49 45.24
CA ASP A 323 -8.61 -5.20 45.87
C ASP A 323 -8.01 -4.23 44.86
N ARG A 324 -7.14 -4.75 43.98
CA ARG A 324 -6.56 -3.96 42.89
C ARG A 324 -7.62 -3.49 41.89
N ILE A 325 -8.64 -4.30 41.61
CA ILE A 325 -9.79 -3.90 40.79
C ILE A 325 -10.53 -2.74 41.45
N ARG A 326 -10.87 -2.86 42.75
CA ARG A 326 -11.54 -1.79 43.50
C ARG A 326 -10.71 -0.51 43.53
N ALA A 327 -9.43 -0.61 43.85
CA ALA A 327 -8.51 0.51 43.89
C ALA A 327 -8.45 1.23 42.54
N THR A 328 -8.31 0.49 41.43
CA THR A 328 -8.31 1.09 40.10
C THR A 328 -9.64 1.80 39.80
N VAL A 329 -10.78 1.21 40.14
CA VAL A 329 -12.07 1.89 39.93
C VAL A 329 -12.15 3.21 40.71
N TYR A 330 -11.66 3.23 41.96
CA TYR A 330 -11.69 4.43 42.82
C TYR A 330 -10.68 5.50 42.43
N GLU A 331 -9.53 5.10 41.89
CA GLU A 331 -8.51 6.00 41.36
C GLU A 331 -8.97 6.77 40.10
N HIS A 332 -10.03 6.30 39.43
CA HIS A 332 -10.54 6.88 38.17
C HIS A 332 -12.04 7.23 38.22
N PRO A 333 -12.49 8.12 39.13
CA PRO A 333 -13.92 8.42 39.34
C PRO A 333 -14.60 9.09 38.15
N GLY A 334 -13.84 9.76 37.27
CA GLY A 334 -14.38 10.34 36.02
C GLY A 334 -14.62 9.31 34.91
N GLN A 335 -14.13 8.08 35.06
CA GLN A 335 -14.29 6.99 34.09
C GLN A 335 -15.29 5.94 34.57
N TYR A 336 -15.35 5.70 35.89
CA TYR A 336 -16.24 4.72 36.52
C TYR A 336 -17.22 5.42 37.46
N ILE A 337 -18.46 5.57 37.02
CA ILE A 337 -19.51 6.29 37.75
C ILE A 337 -20.24 5.30 38.66
N SER A 338 -20.26 5.57 39.96
CA SER A 338 -21.00 4.75 40.92
C SER A 338 -22.51 4.87 40.69
N CYS A 339 -23.18 3.73 40.56
CA CYS A 339 -24.64 3.65 40.53
C CYS A 339 -25.24 3.23 41.89
N GLY A 340 -24.42 3.19 42.95
CA GLY A 340 -24.80 2.63 44.25
C GLY A 340 -24.70 1.10 44.32
N ASN A 341 -24.77 0.54 45.53
CA ASN A 341 -24.75 -0.90 45.79
C ASN A 341 -23.57 -1.67 45.17
N GLY A 342 -22.40 -1.02 45.07
CA GLY A 342 -21.19 -1.60 44.47
C GLY A 342 -21.24 -1.75 42.94
N VAL A 343 -22.25 -1.17 42.28
CA VAL A 343 -22.40 -1.14 40.82
C VAL A 343 -21.71 0.09 40.25
N TYR A 344 -20.97 -0.09 39.16
CA TYR A 344 -20.31 0.97 38.42
C TYR A 344 -20.67 0.90 36.95
N THR A 345 -20.77 2.06 36.31
CA THR A 345 -20.97 2.22 34.87
C THR A 345 -19.83 3.01 34.25
N LEU A 346 -19.55 2.76 32.97
CA LEU A 346 -18.65 3.60 32.19
C LEU A 346 -19.27 4.99 31.96
N ASN A 347 -18.43 5.99 31.76
CA ASN A 347 -18.85 7.36 31.44
C ASN A 347 -19.31 7.56 29.98
N TYR A 348 -19.40 6.48 29.21
CA TYR A 348 -19.97 6.42 27.86
C TYR A 348 -20.87 5.18 27.72
N ALA A 349 -21.79 5.25 26.76
CA ALA A 349 -22.59 4.10 26.35
C ALA A 349 -21.73 3.14 25.52
N VAL A 350 -21.80 1.85 25.85
CA VAL A 350 -21.16 0.79 25.06
C VAL A 350 -21.98 0.56 23.79
N ALA A 351 -21.29 0.33 22.68
CA ALA A 351 -21.86 0.16 21.34
C ALA A 351 -22.51 -1.22 21.13
#